data_AF-A0AAD7IKY5-F1
#
_entry.id   AF-A0AAD7IKY5-F1
#
_cell.length_a   1.000
_cell.length_b   1.000
_cell.length_c   1.000
_cell.angle_alpha   90.00
_cell.angle_beta   90.00
_cell.angle_gamma   90.00
#
_symmetry.space_group_name_H-M   'P 1'
#
loop_
_entity.id
_entity.type
_entity.pdbx_description
1 polymer ?
#
loop_
_entity_poly.entity_id
_entity_poly.type
_entity_poly.pdbx_seq_one_letter_code
_entity_poly.pdbx_strand_id
1 'polypeptide(L)'
;MSFKPTVPGDVRLSSSARASIINQATDLAALNLAFDFIVVGGKSLPSEAKSSTNSFLFQGGTAGNVIVNRSTEDKDSSVLVISMASHTLNIIVPFFCTRATPDSPGDWNYITTPQNGLGGRSIPYPRGFVLGVSSSVNYMDYSCGSKDDYGRFARVTGDEGWSWDRLIPYI
;
A
#
# COMPACT_ATOMS: atom_id res chain seq x y z
N MET A 1 -3.01 14.17 -12.92
CA MET A 1 -4.17 13.26 -12.72
C MET A 1 -4.59 13.41 -11.26
N SER A 2 -5.80 13.87 -10.96
CA SER A 2 -6.28 14.09 -9.59
C SER A 2 -7.29 12.99 -9.24
N PHE A 3 -7.08 12.29 -8.12
CA PHE A 3 -7.97 11.24 -7.64
C PHE A 3 -8.82 11.80 -6.48
N LYS A 4 -10.15 11.60 -6.53
CA LYS A 4 -11.05 11.92 -5.41
C LYS A 4 -11.56 10.61 -4.81
N PRO A 5 -11.35 10.35 -3.51
CA PRO A 5 -11.98 9.23 -2.84
C PRO A 5 -13.49 9.44 -2.78
N THR A 6 -14.25 8.43 -3.20
CA THR A 6 -15.70 8.33 -2.96
C THR A 6 -15.92 7.10 -2.08
N VAL A 7 -16.12 7.34 -0.79
CA VAL A 7 -16.48 6.28 0.15
C VAL A 7 -17.99 6.04 0.03
N PRO A 8 -18.48 4.80 -0.17
CA PRO A 8 -19.91 4.51 -0.16
C PRO A 8 -20.47 4.71 1.25
N GLY A 9 -21.50 5.55 1.37
CA GLY A 9 -22.07 5.98 2.65
C GLY A 9 -21.51 7.32 3.09
N ASP A 10 -22.41 8.23 3.47
CA ASP A 10 -22.14 9.61 3.85
C ASP A 10 -21.40 9.69 5.21
N VAL A 11 -20.20 9.10 5.29
CA VAL A 11 -19.22 9.40 6.33
C VAL A 11 -18.32 10.48 5.73
N ARG A 12 -18.87 11.69 5.62
CA ARG A 12 -18.03 12.90 5.65
C ARG A 12 -17.29 12.87 6.97
N LEU A 13 -16.09 12.29 6.99
CA LEU A 13 -15.13 12.61 8.03
C LEU A 13 -14.99 14.14 7.98
N SER A 14 -15.46 14.78 9.03
CA SER A 14 -15.38 16.22 9.21
C SER A 14 -13.95 16.71 8.95
N SER A 15 -13.79 17.99 8.61
CA SER A 15 -12.46 18.62 8.57
C SER A 15 -11.67 18.36 9.87
N SER A 16 -12.35 18.21 11.01
CA SER A 16 -11.76 17.77 12.28
C SER A 16 -11.29 16.31 12.31
N ALA A 17 -11.92 15.39 11.58
CA ALA A 17 -11.46 14.00 11.47
C ALA A 17 -10.27 13.81 10.52
N ARG A 18 -10.14 14.66 9.48
CA ARG A 18 -8.91 14.73 8.65
C ARG A 18 -7.74 15.36 9.42
N ALA A 19 -8.01 16.39 10.22
CA ALA A 19 -7.04 16.95 11.15
C ALA A 19 -6.71 15.99 12.29
N SER A 20 -7.62 15.12 12.72
CA SER A 20 -7.40 14.13 13.78
C SER A 20 -6.40 13.04 13.41
N ILE A 21 -6.28 12.67 12.12
CA ILE A 21 -5.27 11.70 11.67
C ILE A 21 -3.86 12.34 11.69
N ILE A 22 -3.78 13.67 11.51
CA ILE A 22 -2.52 14.44 11.55
C ILE A 22 -2.18 14.88 12.99
N ASN A 23 -3.19 15.17 13.82
CA ASN A 23 -3.02 15.63 15.20
C ASN A 23 -3.00 14.50 16.24
N GLN A 24 -3.17 13.23 15.85
CA GLN A 24 -2.85 12.08 16.72
C GLN A 24 -1.38 11.66 16.59
N ALA A 25 -0.62 12.28 15.68
CA ALA A 25 0.83 12.12 15.58
C ALA A 25 1.61 12.90 16.65
N THR A 26 0.97 13.77 17.44
CA THR A 26 1.64 14.58 18.47
C THR A 26 1.86 13.87 19.80
N ASP A 27 1.31 12.67 20.00
CA ASP A 27 1.49 11.86 21.23
C ASP A 27 2.63 10.83 21.13
N LEU A 28 3.49 10.96 20.11
CA LEU A 28 4.70 10.16 19.90
C LEU A 28 5.80 10.38 20.99
N ALA A 29 5.53 11.15 22.04
CA ALA A 29 6.52 11.69 22.99
C ALA A 29 6.73 10.89 24.29
N ALA A 30 5.97 9.82 24.58
CA ALA A 30 6.00 9.13 25.88
C ALA A 30 6.83 7.83 25.92
N LEU A 31 7.68 7.61 24.92
CA LEU A 31 8.04 6.28 24.45
C LEU A 31 9.50 5.90 24.86
N ASN A 32 9.70 4.90 25.75
CA ASN A 32 11.02 4.29 26.12
C ASN A 32 11.20 2.79 25.69
N LEU A 33 12.23 2.45 24.90
CA LEU A 33 12.33 1.74 23.57
C LEU A 33 12.39 0.14 23.29
N ALA A 34 12.42 -0.38 22.00
CA ALA A 34 12.54 -1.76 21.34
C ALA A 34 11.36 -2.59 20.62
N PHE A 35 11.35 -2.78 19.26
CA PHE A 35 10.57 -3.79 18.45
C PHE A 35 11.22 -4.20 17.11
N ASP A 36 10.88 -5.39 16.56
CA ASP A 36 11.30 -5.87 15.22
C ASP A 36 10.17 -5.96 14.16
N PHE A 37 8.87 -6.06 14.51
CA PHE A 37 7.70 -5.75 13.64
C PHE A 37 6.35 -5.71 14.39
N ILE A 38 5.42 -4.80 14.08
CA ILE A 38 3.99 -4.85 14.53
C ILE A 38 3.06 -4.59 13.34
N VAL A 39 1.94 -5.33 13.24
CA VAL A 39 0.81 -5.11 12.31
C VAL A 39 -0.39 -4.58 13.09
N VAL A 40 -0.80 -3.32 12.85
CA VAL A 40 -2.01 -2.74 13.48
C VAL A 40 -3.17 -2.68 12.50
N GLY A 41 -4.11 -3.62 12.64
CA GLY A 41 -5.43 -3.57 12.03
C GLY A 41 -6.47 -3.03 13.01
N GLY A 42 -7.16 -1.95 12.66
CA GLY A 42 -8.17 -1.29 13.51
C GLY A 42 -7.80 0.14 13.89
N LYS A 43 -8.79 0.91 14.37
CA LYS A 43 -8.74 2.39 14.54
C LYS A 43 -7.76 2.93 15.61
N SER A 44 -6.85 2.14 16.19
CA SER A 44 -5.94 2.60 17.25
C SER A 44 -4.65 1.78 17.35
N LEU A 45 -3.52 2.46 17.57
CA LEU A 45 -2.21 1.87 17.87
C LEU A 45 -2.18 1.34 19.32
N PRO A 46 -1.52 0.19 19.60
CA PRO A 46 -1.24 -0.25 20.97
C PRO A 46 -0.20 0.66 21.65
N SER A 47 -0.33 0.82 22.97
CA SER A 47 0.37 1.79 23.82
C SER A 47 1.88 1.60 23.96
N GLU A 48 2.45 0.52 23.45
CA GLU A 48 3.87 0.20 23.60
C GLU A 48 4.49 -0.03 22.22
N ALA A 49 5.07 1.00 21.58
CA ALA A 49 5.78 0.89 20.29
C ALA A 49 7.12 1.65 20.35
N LYS A 50 8.22 0.98 20.00
CA LYS A 50 9.49 1.16 20.70
C LYS A 50 10.71 1.29 19.71
N SER A 51 11.22 2.53 19.48
CA SER A 51 12.47 3.04 18.82
C SER A 51 13.77 2.26 19.04
N SER A 52 14.36 1.83 17.93
CA SER A 52 15.79 1.68 17.70
C SER A 52 16.27 2.74 16.68
N THR A 53 17.58 2.89 16.52
CA THR A 53 18.24 3.92 15.69
C THR A 53 17.88 3.85 14.20
N ASN A 54 17.31 2.73 13.73
CA ASN A 54 16.90 2.49 12.35
C ASN A 54 15.41 2.05 12.29
N SER A 55 14.51 2.96 12.67
CA SER A 55 13.06 2.70 12.69
C SER A 55 12.38 3.17 11.40
N PHE A 56 11.80 2.26 10.62
CA PHE A 56 11.05 2.60 9.40
C PHE A 56 9.55 2.35 9.55
N LEU A 57 8.73 3.26 9.03
CA LEU A 57 7.27 3.10 8.96
C LEU A 57 6.86 2.82 7.52
N PHE A 58 6.22 1.67 7.29
CA PHE A 58 5.70 1.31 5.97
C PHE A 58 4.19 1.03 6.00
N GLN A 59 3.53 1.34 4.89
CA GLN A 59 2.23 0.73 4.59
C GLN A 59 2.48 -0.68 4.05
N GLY A 60 1.81 -1.68 4.64
CA GLY A 60 2.00 -3.09 4.32
C GLY A 60 1.41 -3.53 2.97
N GLY A 61 1.90 -2.97 1.87
CA GLY A 61 1.52 -3.28 0.49
C GLY A 61 2.58 -4.05 -0.29
N THR A 62 2.37 -4.25 -1.59
CA THR A 62 3.22 -5.10 -2.43
C THR A 62 4.72 -4.78 -2.34
N ALA A 63 5.14 -3.54 -2.59
CA ALA A 63 6.54 -3.14 -2.44
C ALA A 63 6.94 -2.95 -0.96
N GLY A 64 6.02 -2.41 -0.15
CA GLY A 64 6.26 -2.13 1.27
C GLY A 64 6.68 -3.38 2.02
N ASN A 65 5.95 -4.49 1.86
CA ASN A 65 6.25 -5.77 2.50
C ASN A 65 7.60 -6.36 2.06
N VAL A 66 8.02 -6.14 0.81
CA VAL A 66 9.35 -6.59 0.34
C VAL A 66 10.46 -5.80 1.02
N ILE A 67 10.35 -4.46 1.04
CA ILE A 67 11.34 -3.59 1.69
C ILE A 67 11.46 -3.92 3.16
N VAL A 68 10.33 -3.97 3.84
CA VAL A 68 10.15 -4.45 5.22
C VAL A 68 10.93 -5.73 5.48
N ASN A 69 10.67 -6.78 4.68
CA ASN A 69 11.21 -8.10 4.93
C ASN A 69 12.74 -8.10 4.74
N ARG A 70 13.24 -7.33 3.77
CA ARG A 70 14.69 -7.17 3.54
C ARG A 70 15.36 -6.31 4.60
N SER A 71 14.71 -5.25 5.07
CA SER A 71 15.23 -4.40 6.14
C SER A 71 15.36 -5.17 7.45
N THR A 72 14.44 -6.10 7.75
CA THR A 72 14.51 -6.95 8.95
C THR A 72 15.54 -8.09 8.86
N GLU A 73 16.24 -8.27 7.73
CA GLU A 73 17.38 -9.21 7.66
C GLU A 73 18.59 -8.71 8.47
N ASP A 74 18.70 -7.38 8.63
CA ASP A 74 19.64 -6.76 9.53
C ASP A 74 19.10 -6.78 10.97
N LYS A 75 19.90 -7.34 11.89
CA LYS A 75 19.53 -7.53 13.30
C LYS A 75 19.48 -6.22 14.09
N ASP A 76 20.06 -5.15 13.55
CA ASP A 76 20.05 -3.82 14.16
C ASP A 76 18.90 -2.93 13.64
N SER A 77 18.06 -3.46 12.74
CA SER A 77 16.95 -2.73 12.11
C SER A 77 15.60 -3.11 12.72
N SER A 78 14.78 -2.09 12.99
CA SER A 78 13.44 -2.23 13.56
C SER A 78 12.41 -1.60 12.63
N VAL A 79 11.28 -2.26 12.40
CA VAL A 79 10.30 -1.74 11.43
C VAL A 79 8.89 -1.83 11.98
N LEU A 80 8.05 -0.84 11.66
CA LEU A 80 6.64 -0.82 12.01
C LEU A 80 5.81 -0.83 10.73
N VAL A 81 4.80 -1.72 10.65
CA VAL A 81 3.84 -1.69 9.55
C VAL A 81 2.43 -1.42 10.04
N ILE A 82 1.84 -0.44 9.39
CA ILE A 82 0.44 -0.13 9.59
C ILE A 82 -0.31 -0.60 8.36
N SER A 83 -1.30 -1.46 8.57
CA SER A 83 -2.13 -1.98 7.49
C SER A 83 -3.47 -2.43 8.00
N MET A 84 -4.47 -2.32 7.14
CA MET A 84 -5.83 -2.71 7.50
C MET A 84 -6.01 -4.21 7.32
N ALA A 85 -6.44 -4.89 8.37
CA ALA A 85 -6.70 -6.32 8.31
C ALA A 85 -8.07 -6.56 7.68
N SER A 86 -8.10 -7.35 6.60
CA SER A 86 -9.33 -7.89 6.03
C SER A 86 -8.98 -9.22 5.38
N HIS A 87 -9.56 -10.30 5.92
CA HIS A 87 -9.37 -11.66 5.44
C HIS A 87 -10.75 -12.18 5.04
N THR A 88 -11.00 -12.21 3.74
CA THR A 88 -12.28 -12.69 3.18
C THR A 88 -12.02 -13.77 2.14
N LEU A 89 -13.02 -14.62 1.89
CA LEU A 89 -12.93 -15.61 0.81
C LEU A 89 -12.73 -14.96 -0.56
N ASN A 90 -13.21 -13.73 -0.76
CA ASN A 90 -13.00 -12.99 -2.00
C ASN A 90 -11.52 -12.66 -2.28
N ILE A 91 -10.70 -12.58 -1.22
CA ILE A 91 -9.26 -12.31 -1.28
C ILE A 91 -8.46 -13.61 -1.37
N ILE A 92 -8.86 -14.63 -0.62
CA ILE A 92 -8.08 -15.86 -0.44
C ILE A 92 -8.30 -16.86 -1.58
N VAL A 93 -9.53 -16.93 -2.13
CA VAL A 93 -9.87 -17.88 -3.19
C VAL A 93 -9.59 -17.24 -4.54
N PRO A 94 -8.63 -17.75 -5.34
CA PRO A 94 -8.24 -17.14 -6.63
C PRO A 94 -9.40 -16.86 -7.58
N PHE A 95 -10.36 -17.79 -7.65
CA PHE A 95 -11.54 -17.69 -8.50
C PHE A 95 -12.47 -16.51 -8.14
N PHE A 96 -12.39 -16.00 -6.91
CA PHE A 96 -13.21 -14.88 -6.44
C PHE A 96 -12.54 -13.52 -6.57
N CYS A 97 -11.39 -13.41 -7.25
CA CYS A 97 -10.65 -12.14 -7.42
C CYS A 97 -11.52 -11.01 -8.01
N THR A 98 -12.48 -11.32 -8.89
CA THR A 98 -13.44 -10.34 -9.45
C THR A 98 -14.46 -9.81 -8.44
N ARG A 99 -14.58 -10.44 -7.26
CA ARG A 99 -15.41 -10.01 -6.13
C ARG A 99 -14.62 -9.22 -5.10
N ALA A 100 -13.29 -9.18 -5.24
CA ALA A 100 -12.43 -8.44 -4.33
C ALA A 100 -12.45 -6.93 -4.63
N THR A 101 -12.61 -6.54 -5.89
CA THR A 101 -12.75 -5.15 -6.35
C THR A 101 -13.49 -5.09 -7.70
N PRO A 102 -14.07 -3.93 -8.08
CA PRO A 102 -14.33 -2.73 -7.29
C PRO A 102 -15.55 -2.88 -6.35
N ASP A 103 -15.94 -1.81 -5.66
CA ASP A 103 -17.18 -1.71 -4.85
C ASP A 103 -17.27 -2.73 -3.71
N SER A 104 -16.13 -3.00 -3.07
CA SER A 104 -16.03 -3.95 -1.97
C SER A 104 -15.45 -3.31 -0.70
N PRO A 105 -15.62 -3.92 0.48
CA PRO A 105 -14.96 -3.48 1.71
C PRO A 105 -13.43 -3.56 1.66
N GLY A 106 -12.88 -4.35 0.73
CA GLY A 106 -11.44 -4.48 0.49
C GLY A 106 -10.91 -3.55 -0.60
N ASP A 107 -11.71 -2.62 -1.10
CA ASP A 107 -11.33 -1.61 -2.09
C ASP A 107 -11.34 -0.20 -1.47
N TRP A 108 -10.44 0.66 -1.93
CA TRP A 108 -10.49 2.10 -1.68
C TRP A 108 -11.66 2.79 -2.39
N ASN A 109 -12.24 2.14 -3.41
CA ASN A 109 -13.37 2.64 -4.20
C ASN A 109 -13.08 4.00 -4.85
N TYR A 110 -11.86 4.16 -5.37
CA TYR A 110 -11.51 5.34 -6.14
C TYR A 110 -12.27 5.36 -7.46
N ILE A 111 -12.61 6.57 -7.89
CA ILE A 111 -13.21 6.82 -9.20
C ILE A 111 -12.37 7.88 -9.89
N THR A 112 -12.11 7.72 -11.19
CA THR A 112 -11.42 8.74 -11.97
C THR A 112 -12.25 10.02 -12.05
N THR A 113 -11.61 11.17 -12.30
CA THR A 113 -12.37 12.31 -12.83
C THR A 113 -13.01 11.94 -14.17
N PRO A 114 -14.04 12.67 -14.63
CA PRO A 114 -14.56 12.52 -15.99
C PRO A 114 -13.46 12.57 -17.04
N GLN A 115 -13.40 11.57 -17.92
CA GLN A 115 -12.39 11.46 -18.96
C GLN A 115 -12.97 11.90 -20.31
N ASN A 116 -12.42 12.96 -20.90
CA ASN A 116 -12.90 13.48 -22.18
C ASN A 116 -12.83 12.41 -23.30
N GLY A 117 -11.71 11.66 -23.36
CA GLY A 117 -11.53 10.57 -24.31
C GLY A 117 -12.47 9.37 -24.11
N LEU A 118 -13.24 9.33 -23.01
CA LEU A 118 -14.24 8.29 -22.74
C LEU A 118 -15.66 8.87 -22.73
N GLY A 119 -15.89 10.01 -23.39
CA GLY A 119 -17.21 10.65 -23.47
C GLY A 119 -17.67 11.28 -22.16
N GLY A 120 -16.72 11.74 -21.32
CA GLY A 120 -17.02 12.32 -20.01
C GLY A 120 -17.33 11.28 -18.93
N ARG A 121 -17.14 9.99 -19.20
CA ARG A 121 -17.33 8.94 -18.18
C ARG A 121 -16.27 9.01 -17.09
N SER A 122 -16.69 8.69 -15.87
CA SER A 122 -15.82 8.37 -14.75
C SER A 122 -15.80 6.85 -14.57
N ILE A 123 -14.63 6.27 -14.31
CA ILE A 123 -14.43 4.81 -14.27
C ILE A 123 -13.91 4.41 -12.88
N PRO A 124 -14.34 3.26 -12.33
CA PRO A 124 -13.74 2.70 -11.13
C PRO A 124 -12.23 2.51 -11.28
N TYR A 125 -11.47 2.85 -10.25
CA TYR A 125 -10.01 2.69 -10.20
C TYR A 125 -9.63 1.85 -8.98
N PRO A 126 -9.84 0.52 -9.05
CA PRO A 126 -9.76 -0.35 -7.88
C PRO A 126 -8.35 -0.36 -7.29
N ARG A 127 -8.26 -0.23 -5.97
CA ARG A 127 -7.02 -0.31 -5.18
C ARG A 127 -7.31 -1.03 -3.88
N GLY A 128 -6.56 -2.10 -3.61
CA GLY A 128 -6.76 -2.87 -2.39
C GLY A 128 -6.61 -2.03 -1.12
N PHE A 129 -7.56 -2.16 -0.21
CA PHE A 129 -7.62 -1.51 1.09
C PHE A 129 -7.54 -2.53 2.22
N VAL A 130 -6.52 -3.38 2.14
CA VAL A 130 -6.30 -4.56 2.98
C VAL A 130 -4.80 -4.78 3.16
N LEU A 131 -4.38 -5.69 4.05
CA LEU A 131 -2.99 -6.13 4.15
C LEU A 131 -2.55 -6.78 2.84
N GLY A 132 -1.37 -6.40 2.35
CA GLY A 132 -0.89 -6.69 1.01
C GLY A 132 -1.44 -5.73 -0.06
N VAL A 133 -2.42 -4.89 0.28
CA VAL A 133 -2.99 -3.83 -0.58
C VAL A 133 -3.41 -4.46 -1.93
N SER A 134 -2.84 -4.01 -3.05
CA SER A 134 -3.27 -4.45 -4.37
C SER A 134 -2.85 -5.88 -4.70
N SER A 135 -1.77 -6.42 -4.11
CA SER A 135 -1.40 -7.82 -4.34
C SER A 135 -2.36 -8.83 -3.70
N SER A 136 -3.18 -8.40 -2.75
CA SER A 136 -4.21 -9.24 -2.13
C SER A 136 -5.55 -9.23 -2.88
N VAL A 137 -5.73 -8.31 -3.82
CA VAL A 137 -7.01 -8.16 -4.56
C VAL A 137 -6.84 -8.19 -6.07
N ASN A 138 -5.62 -8.45 -6.56
CA ASN A 138 -5.34 -8.58 -7.99
C ASN A 138 -5.81 -9.93 -8.53
N TYR A 139 -5.53 -10.19 -9.81
CA TYR A 139 -5.89 -11.44 -10.47
C TYR A 139 -4.77 -12.48 -10.45
N MET A 140 -3.74 -12.27 -9.62
CA MET A 140 -2.54 -13.10 -9.46
C MET A 140 -1.75 -13.37 -10.76
N ASP A 141 -1.98 -12.57 -11.80
CA ASP A 141 -1.12 -12.60 -12.99
C ASP A 141 0.30 -12.15 -12.61
N TYR A 142 1.29 -12.89 -13.09
CA TYR A 142 2.69 -12.57 -12.92
C TYR A 142 3.32 -12.40 -14.30
N SER A 143 3.66 -11.15 -14.61
CA SER A 143 4.32 -10.76 -15.84
C SER A 143 5.42 -9.75 -15.53
N CYS A 144 6.63 -10.03 -16.02
CA CYS A 144 7.80 -9.19 -15.76
C CYS A 144 7.91 -8.02 -16.76
N GLY A 145 7.17 -8.04 -17.87
CA GLY A 145 7.35 -7.07 -18.95
C GLY A 145 8.55 -7.40 -19.85
N SER A 146 8.85 -6.51 -20.79
CA SER A 146 9.84 -6.76 -21.84
C SER A 146 11.21 -6.16 -21.50
N LYS A 147 12.31 -6.73 -22.05
CA LYS A 147 13.65 -6.13 -21.94
C LYS A 147 13.68 -4.65 -22.38
N ASP A 148 12.84 -4.28 -23.35
CA ASP A 148 12.73 -2.91 -23.86
C ASP A 148 12.11 -1.95 -22.83
N ASP A 149 11.17 -2.41 -22.00
CA ASP A 149 10.58 -1.60 -20.93
C ASP A 149 11.64 -1.18 -19.91
N TYR A 150 12.44 -2.14 -19.47
CA TYR A 150 13.54 -1.89 -18.53
C TYR A 150 14.69 -1.08 -19.16
N GLY A 151 15.03 -1.36 -20.43
CA GLY A 151 15.97 -0.53 -21.18
C GLY A 151 15.48 0.92 -21.33
N ARG A 152 14.16 1.14 -21.43
CA ARG A 152 13.58 2.48 -21.38
C ARG A 152 13.69 3.10 -20.00
N PHE A 153 13.46 2.37 -18.92
CA PHE A 153 13.62 2.89 -17.56
C PHE A 153 15.05 3.39 -17.33
N ALA A 154 16.06 2.57 -17.62
CA ALA A 154 17.46 2.95 -17.47
C ALA A 154 17.81 4.23 -18.24
N ARG A 155 17.34 4.36 -19.48
CA ARG A 155 17.58 5.55 -20.31
C ARG A 155 16.88 6.80 -19.78
N VAL A 156 15.65 6.69 -19.30
CA VAL A 156 14.88 7.84 -18.80
C VAL A 156 15.43 8.32 -17.45
N THR A 157 15.88 7.41 -16.60
CA THR A 157 16.46 7.75 -15.29
C THR A 157 17.94 8.12 -15.38
N GLY A 158 18.65 7.68 -16.43
CA GLY A 158 20.10 7.77 -16.54
C GLY A 158 20.84 6.79 -15.61
N ASP A 159 20.15 5.77 -15.10
CA ASP A 159 20.66 4.80 -14.14
C ASP A 159 20.54 3.37 -14.69
N GLU A 160 21.70 2.80 -15.05
CA GLU A 160 21.81 1.44 -15.58
C GLU A 160 21.34 0.35 -14.59
N GLY A 161 21.21 0.67 -13.30
CA GLY A 161 20.61 -0.21 -12.30
C GLY A 161 19.19 -0.66 -12.66
N TRP A 162 18.47 0.11 -13.47
CA TRP A 162 17.13 -0.22 -13.97
C TRP A 162 17.11 -1.03 -15.27
N SER A 163 18.28 -1.36 -15.83
CA SER A 163 18.35 -2.15 -17.07
C SER A 163 17.95 -3.61 -16.82
N TRP A 164 17.45 -4.28 -17.86
CA TRP A 164 17.03 -5.69 -17.79
C TRP A 164 18.13 -6.60 -17.23
N ASP A 165 19.36 -6.44 -17.72
CA ASP A 165 20.47 -7.30 -17.34
C ASP A 165 20.88 -7.10 -15.87
N ARG A 166 20.57 -5.92 -15.27
CA ARG A 166 20.76 -5.65 -13.84
C ARG A 166 19.60 -6.10 -12.96
N LEU A 167 18.37 -6.10 -13.49
CA LEU A 167 17.17 -6.44 -12.73
C LEU A 167 16.80 -7.92 -12.78
N ILE A 168 17.18 -8.66 -13.82
CA ILE A 168 16.86 -10.09 -13.96
C ILE A 168 17.25 -10.96 -12.74
N PRO A 169 18.32 -10.68 -11.96
CA PRO A 169 18.61 -11.44 -10.76
C PRO A 169 17.61 -11.25 -9.62
N TYR A 170 16.75 -10.21 -9.69
CA TYR A 170 15.75 -9.85 -8.68
C TYR A 170 14.31 -10.20 -9.09
N ILE A 171 14.11 -10.68 -10.32
CA ILE A 171 12.82 -11.03 -10.92
C ILE A 171 12.61 -12.54 -10.79
#